data_AF-G4YE81-F1
#
_entry.id   AF-G4YE81-F1
#
_cell.length_a   1.000
_cell.length_b   1.000
_cell.length_c   1.000
_cell.angle_alpha   90.00
_cell.angle_beta   90.00
_cell.angle_gamma   90.00
#
_symmetry.space_group_name_H-M   'P 1'
#
loop_
_entity.id
_entity.type
_entity.pdbx_description
1 polymer ?
#
loop_
_entity_poly.entity_id
_entity_poly.type
_entity_poly.pdbx_seq_one_letter_code
_entity_poly.pdbx_strand_id
1 'polypeptide(L)'
;MASSAPTSTGLESPEALARLNATIMGERNPRGIPSAVFVDSVEAFMDACGVKNIEPLVGALQQMYSKYKFMETSLQKNRETFKRKIPDTQKDLDMVRHLIAKRDEGETLQTQFNLADNVYAKAAVDCSVGKVCIWLGAQVMVEYPYEDAQDLLEKNVASATEKLGQIEEDLSFLRDQIITTEVNIARIFNHDVRRRRQEKDDKLVAELEAK
;
A
#
# COMPACT_ATOMS: atom_id res chain seq x y z
N MET A 1 9.29 56.00 -7.08
CA MET A 1 9.38 54.74 -7.84
C MET A 1 8.86 53.61 -6.96
N ALA A 2 7.56 53.31 -7.05
CA ALA A 2 6.98 52.15 -6.38
C ALA A 2 6.76 51.10 -7.47
N SER A 3 7.64 50.10 -7.50
CA SER A 3 7.54 48.96 -8.42
C SER A 3 6.42 48.06 -7.92
N SER A 4 5.31 48.02 -8.65
CA SER A 4 4.21 47.08 -8.46
C SER A 4 4.71 45.68 -8.83
N ALA A 5 4.77 44.79 -7.83
CA ALA A 5 5.00 43.37 -8.05
C ALA A 5 3.93 42.78 -8.98
N PRO A 6 4.28 41.87 -9.90
CA PRO A 6 3.32 41.28 -10.81
C PRO A 6 2.38 40.37 -10.01
N THR A 7 1.09 40.62 -10.16
CA THR A 7 0.00 39.78 -9.68
C THR A 7 0.23 38.35 -10.13
N SER A 8 0.45 37.43 -9.18
CA SER A 8 0.55 36.01 -9.45
C SER A 8 -0.76 35.55 -10.10
N THR A 9 -0.62 34.94 -11.26
CA THR A 9 -1.69 34.24 -11.98
C THR A 9 -2.39 33.27 -11.04
N GLY A 10 -3.72 33.36 -10.93
CA GLY A 10 -4.56 32.70 -9.93
C GLY A 10 -4.63 31.16 -9.93
N LEU A 11 -3.61 30.47 -10.44
CA LEU A 11 -3.48 29.01 -10.43
C LEU A 11 -2.47 28.47 -9.39
N GLU A 12 -1.71 29.34 -8.72
CA GLU A 12 -0.69 28.96 -7.72
C GLU A 12 -1.09 29.30 -6.28
N SER A 13 -2.36 29.58 -6.00
CA SER A 13 -2.79 29.76 -4.60
C SER A 13 -2.91 28.39 -3.91
N PRO A 14 -2.42 28.24 -2.66
CA PRO A 14 -2.60 27.00 -1.88
C PRO A 14 -4.07 26.56 -1.76
N GLU A 15 -5.00 27.50 -1.78
CA GLU A 15 -6.44 27.26 -1.74
C GLU A 15 -6.97 26.60 -3.02
N ALA A 16 -6.47 26.99 -4.20
CA ALA A 16 -6.87 26.39 -5.47
C ALA A 16 -6.38 24.93 -5.57
N LEU A 17 -5.17 24.66 -5.10
CA LEU A 17 -4.62 23.31 -5.03
C LEU A 17 -5.37 22.43 -4.02
N ALA A 18 -5.81 23.00 -2.90
CA ALA A 18 -6.62 22.29 -1.91
C ALA A 18 -8.00 21.92 -2.44
N ARG A 19 -8.68 22.84 -3.16
CA ARG A 19 -9.96 22.57 -3.83
C ARG A 19 -9.81 21.48 -4.90
N LEU A 20 -8.76 21.56 -5.73
CA LEU A 20 -8.46 20.55 -6.73
C LEU A 20 -8.26 19.16 -6.10
N ASN A 21 -7.50 19.08 -5.01
CA ASN A 21 -7.30 17.83 -4.27
C ASN A 21 -8.59 17.28 -3.66
N ALA A 22 -9.49 18.15 -3.18
CA ALA A 22 -10.78 17.74 -2.64
C ALA A 22 -11.74 17.22 -3.72
N THR A 23 -11.64 17.73 -4.95
CA THR A 23 -12.50 17.30 -6.07
C THR A 23 -12.03 16.01 -6.74
N ILE A 24 -10.71 15.75 -6.77
CA ILE A 24 -10.14 14.51 -7.33
C ILE A 24 -10.18 13.33 -6.36
N MET A 25 -10.25 13.59 -5.05
CA MET A 25 -10.29 12.55 -4.01
C MET A 25 -11.71 12.34 -3.47
N GLY A 26 -12.19 11.10 -3.54
CA GLY A 26 -13.47 10.67 -3.00
C GLY A 26 -13.36 10.18 -1.55
N GLU A 27 -14.34 9.39 -1.14
CA GLU A 27 -14.37 8.79 0.20
C GLU A 27 -13.12 7.95 0.47
N ARG A 28 -12.72 7.93 1.75
CA ARG A 28 -11.58 7.14 2.20
C ARG A 28 -12.04 5.75 2.59
N ASN A 29 -11.25 4.74 2.24
CA ASN A 29 -11.48 3.39 2.77
C ASN A 29 -11.25 3.36 4.30
N PRO A 30 -11.60 2.26 5.01
CA PRO A 30 -11.42 2.14 6.46
C PRO A 30 -9.98 2.37 6.96
N ARG A 31 -9.00 2.29 6.07
CA ARG A 31 -7.56 2.45 6.32
C ARG A 31 -7.03 3.83 5.91
N GLY A 32 -7.90 4.73 5.49
CA GLY A 32 -7.60 6.13 5.17
C GLY A 32 -7.10 6.37 3.75
N ILE A 33 -7.07 5.35 2.87
CA ILE A 33 -6.68 5.49 1.46
C ILE A 33 -7.80 6.24 0.72
N PRO A 34 -7.54 7.41 0.12
CA PRO A 34 -8.56 8.16 -0.61
C PRO A 34 -8.95 7.40 -1.89
N SER A 35 -10.23 7.43 -2.25
CA SER A 35 -10.70 6.96 -3.57
C SER A 35 -10.42 8.00 -4.66
N ALA A 36 -10.26 7.57 -5.90
CA ALA A 36 -10.21 8.41 -7.08
C ALA A 36 -11.63 8.66 -7.60
N VAL A 37 -11.98 9.93 -7.79
CA VAL A 37 -13.27 10.30 -8.41
C VAL A 37 -13.17 10.08 -9.92
N PHE A 38 -14.13 9.35 -10.49
CA PHE A 38 -14.19 9.15 -11.94
C PHE A 38 -14.66 10.41 -12.66
N VAL A 39 -13.98 10.80 -13.73
CA VAL A 39 -14.29 12.01 -14.50
C VAL A 39 -15.11 11.65 -15.73
N ASP A 40 -16.43 11.80 -15.65
CA ASP A 40 -17.36 11.52 -16.77
C ASP A 40 -17.31 12.57 -17.88
N SER A 41 -17.46 13.83 -17.53
CA SER A 41 -17.32 14.99 -18.42
C SER A 41 -16.14 15.84 -17.98
N VAL A 42 -15.14 15.97 -18.85
CA VAL A 42 -13.93 16.74 -18.54
C VAL A 42 -14.26 18.23 -18.40
N GLU A 43 -15.17 18.77 -19.21
CA GLU A 43 -15.59 20.19 -19.15
C GLU A 43 -16.27 20.51 -17.82
N ALA A 44 -17.27 19.70 -17.43
CA ALA A 44 -17.97 19.87 -16.16
C ALA A 44 -17.02 19.72 -14.96
N PHE A 45 -16.02 18.85 -15.07
CA PHE A 45 -15.01 18.65 -14.04
C PHE A 45 -14.04 19.83 -13.93
N MET A 46 -13.64 20.41 -15.06
CA MET A 46 -12.81 21.62 -15.11
C MET A 46 -13.55 22.82 -14.52
N ASP A 47 -14.84 22.97 -14.83
CA ASP A 47 -15.71 24.01 -14.26
C ASP A 47 -15.88 23.84 -12.75
N ALA A 48 -16.13 22.61 -12.29
CA ALA A 48 -16.24 22.29 -10.86
C ALA A 48 -14.93 22.54 -10.09
N CYS A 49 -13.78 22.31 -10.73
CA CYS A 49 -12.48 22.62 -10.15
C CYS A 49 -12.09 24.11 -10.28
N GLY A 50 -12.81 24.90 -11.08
CA GLY A 50 -12.49 26.30 -11.38
C GLY A 50 -11.17 26.47 -12.14
N VAL A 51 -10.72 25.43 -12.87
CA VAL A 51 -9.42 25.44 -13.56
C VAL A 51 -9.64 25.66 -15.06
N LYS A 52 -9.06 26.73 -15.60
CA LYS A 52 -9.16 27.07 -17.04
C LYS A 52 -8.14 26.32 -17.93
N ASN A 53 -7.04 25.86 -17.33
CA ASN A 53 -5.94 25.18 -18.02
C ASN A 53 -5.91 23.70 -17.61
N ILE A 54 -5.52 22.82 -18.53
CA ILE A 54 -5.54 21.37 -18.30
C ILE A 54 -4.26 20.89 -17.59
N GLU A 55 -3.16 21.61 -17.76
CA GLU A 55 -1.84 21.25 -17.23
C GLU A 55 -1.82 21.05 -15.69
N PRO A 56 -2.41 21.94 -14.86
CA PRO A 56 -2.44 21.76 -13.41
C PRO A 56 -3.27 20.55 -12.97
N LEU A 57 -4.36 20.28 -13.70
CA LEU A 57 -5.25 19.14 -13.42
C LEU A 57 -4.53 17.82 -13.73
N VAL A 58 -3.85 17.73 -14.88
CA VAL A 58 -3.02 16.58 -15.25
C VAL A 58 -1.90 16.38 -14.23
N GLY A 59 -1.23 17.46 -13.81
CA GLY A 59 -0.21 17.41 -12.78
C GLY A 59 -0.71 16.86 -11.45
N ALA A 60 -1.89 17.29 -10.99
CA ALA A 60 -2.50 16.79 -9.75
C ALA A 60 -2.86 15.30 -9.83
N LEU A 61 -3.43 14.85 -10.95
CA LEU A 61 -3.73 13.43 -11.17
C LEU A 61 -2.47 12.57 -11.26
N GLN A 62 -1.40 13.07 -11.88
CA GLN A 62 -0.10 12.38 -11.90
C GLN A 62 0.52 12.26 -10.51
N GLN A 63 0.40 13.30 -9.67
CA GLN A 63 0.83 13.25 -8.27
C GLN A 63 0.01 12.20 -7.49
N MET A 64 -1.30 12.16 -7.70
CA MET A 64 -2.19 11.18 -7.06
C MET A 64 -1.86 9.74 -7.49
N TYR A 65 -1.67 9.52 -8.80
CA TYR A 65 -1.20 8.24 -9.35
C TYR A 65 0.13 7.81 -8.71
N SER A 66 1.10 8.73 -8.60
CA SER A 66 2.40 8.45 -7.98
C SER A 66 2.27 8.04 -6.51
N LYS A 67 1.37 8.67 -5.77
CA LYS A 67 1.06 8.30 -4.37
C LYS A 67 0.46 6.90 -4.29
N TYR A 68 -0.50 6.56 -5.16
CA TYR A 68 -1.06 5.22 -5.19
C TYR A 68 -0.03 4.15 -5.52
N LYS A 69 0.84 4.40 -6.51
CA LYS A 69 1.94 3.48 -6.85
C LYS A 69 2.94 3.28 -5.72
N PHE A 70 3.26 4.35 -4.99
CA PHE A 70 4.10 4.25 -3.80
C PHE A 70 3.45 3.37 -2.72
N MET A 71 2.16 3.60 -2.42
CA MET A 71 1.41 2.79 -1.45
C MET A 71 1.29 1.33 -1.89
N GLU A 72 0.99 1.08 -3.18
CA GLU A 72 0.93 -0.26 -3.76
C GLU A 72 2.27 -0.99 -3.57
N THR A 73 3.39 -0.35 -3.90
CA THR A 73 4.72 -0.95 -3.75
C THR A 73 5.04 -1.27 -2.30
N SER A 74 4.68 -0.38 -1.37
CA SER A 74 4.88 -0.59 0.07
C SER A 74 4.05 -1.76 0.59
N LEU A 75 2.77 -1.84 0.24
CA LEU A 75 1.88 -2.92 0.65
C LEU A 75 2.26 -4.26 0.00
N GLN A 76 2.74 -4.27 -1.25
CA GLN A 76 3.26 -5.48 -1.90
C GLN A 76 4.46 -6.05 -1.14
N LYS A 77 5.42 -5.22 -0.73
CA LYS A 77 6.55 -5.65 0.11
C LYS A 77 6.08 -6.24 1.44
N ASN A 78 5.16 -5.55 2.12
CA ASN A 78 4.61 -6.04 3.39
C ASN A 78 3.89 -7.40 3.22
N ARG A 79 3.11 -7.56 2.14
CA ARG A 79 2.44 -8.82 1.80
C ARG A 79 3.46 -9.96 1.66
N GLU A 80 4.57 -9.73 0.95
CA GLU A 80 5.62 -10.73 0.78
C GLU A 80 6.29 -11.09 2.11
N THR A 81 6.54 -10.11 2.98
CA THR A 81 7.06 -10.35 4.33
C THR A 81 6.11 -11.23 5.14
N PHE A 82 4.82 -10.94 5.16
CA PHE A 82 3.84 -11.75 5.90
C PHE A 82 3.66 -13.15 5.28
N LYS A 83 3.68 -13.28 3.94
CA LYS A 83 3.61 -14.59 3.26
C LYS A 83 4.79 -15.51 3.59
N ARG A 84 5.96 -14.95 3.94
CA ARG A 84 7.10 -15.74 4.44
C ARG A 84 7.01 -16.00 5.94
N LYS A 85 6.70 -14.95 6.72
CA LYS A 85 6.69 -15.00 8.19
C LYS A 85 5.62 -15.94 8.75
N ILE A 86 4.42 -15.97 8.17
CA ILE A 86 3.32 -16.80 8.67
C ILE A 86 3.69 -18.29 8.65
N PRO A 87 4.15 -18.88 7.54
CA PRO A 87 4.63 -20.27 7.53
C PRO A 87 5.76 -20.56 8.52
N ASP A 88 6.70 -19.63 8.70
CA ASP A 88 7.81 -19.83 9.63
C ASP A 88 7.31 -19.86 11.09
N THR A 89 6.45 -18.90 11.48
CA THR A 89 5.82 -18.91 12.81
C THR A 89 4.90 -20.12 13.01
N GLN A 90 4.26 -20.62 11.96
CA GLN A 90 3.46 -21.85 12.04
C GLN A 90 4.33 -23.07 12.31
N LYS A 91 5.51 -23.19 11.67
CA LYS A 91 6.47 -24.27 11.98
C LYS A 91 6.96 -24.19 13.42
N ASP A 92 7.22 -22.99 13.94
CA ASP A 92 7.60 -22.80 15.34
C ASP A 92 6.49 -23.26 16.28
N LEU A 93 5.24 -22.92 15.98
CA LEU A 93 4.06 -23.37 16.74
C LEU A 93 3.89 -24.90 16.69
N ASP A 94 4.04 -25.49 15.51
CA ASP A 94 3.95 -26.95 15.34
C ASP A 94 5.07 -27.66 16.11
N MET A 95 6.27 -27.08 16.18
CA MET A 95 7.37 -27.59 17.01
C MET A 95 7.03 -27.53 18.51
N VAL A 96 6.48 -26.41 19.01
CA VAL A 96 6.06 -26.31 20.42
C VAL A 96 4.99 -27.36 20.74
N ARG A 97 3.99 -27.54 19.86
CA ARG A 97 2.98 -28.60 20.01
C ARG A 97 3.58 -30.00 20.01
N HIS A 98 4.60 -30.24 19.18
CA HIS A 98 5.32 -31.51 19.17
C HIS A 98 6.07 -31.78 20.47
N LEU A 99 6.71 -30.75 21.04
CA LEU A 99 7.38 -30.84 22.36
C LEU A 99 6.38 -31.11 23.49
N ILE A 100 5.21 -30.47 23.46
CA ILE A 100 4.11 -30.73 24.40
C ILE A 100 3.65 -32.19 24.32
N ALA A 101 3.40 -32.70 23.11
CA ALA A 101 2.98 -34.09 22.93
C ALA A 101 4.03 -35.08 23.48
N LYS A 102 5.32 -34.84 23.20
CA LYS A 102 6.42 -35.68 23.70
C LYS A 102 6.57 -35.62 25.22
N ARG A 103 6.36 -34.44 25.83
CA ARG A 103 6.29 -34.27 27.29
C ARG A 103 5.19 -35.15 27.88
N ASP A 104 4.00 -35.11 27.29
CA ASP A 104 2.82 -35.83 27.81
C ASP A 104 2.96 -37.35 27.64
N GLU A 105 3.69 -37.80 26.61
CA GLU A 105 4.09 -39.20 26.41
C GLU A 105 5.22 -39.65 27.36
N GLY A 106 5.90 -38.71 28.04
CA GLY A 106 7.08 -38.99 28.88
C GLY A 106 8.32 -39.38 28.07
N GLU A 107 8.38 -39.00 26.79
CA GLU A 107 9.45 -39.36 25.87
C GLU A 107 10.48 -38.24 25.69
N THR A 108 11.74 -38.62 25.50
CA THR A 108 12.80 -37.68 25.08
C THR A 108 12.78 -37.50 23.57
N LEU A 109 12.96 -36.27 23.08
CA LEU A 109 13.08 -36.01 21.66
C LEU A 109 14.53 -36.22 21.19
N GLN A 110 14.74 -37.21 20.32
CA GLN A 110 16.03 -37.40 19.66
C GLN A 110 16.11 -36.53 18.41
N THR A 111 17.09 -35.63 18.34
CA THR A 111 17.25 -34.69 17.24
C THR A 111 18.70 -34.49 16.85
N GLN A 112 18.92 -33.85 15.69
CA GLN A 112 20.23 -33.38 15.25
C GLN A 112 20.27 -31.86 15.41
N PHE A 113 20.85 -31.40 16.51
CA PHE A 113 20.97 -29.99 16.83
C PHE A 113 21.97 -29.32 15.89
N ASN A 114 21.57 -28.19 15.30
CA ASN A 114 22.45 -27.40 14.44
C ASN A 114 23.40 -26.54 15.28
N LEU A 115 24.71 -26.76 15.14
CA LEU A 115 25.74 -25.97 15.83
C LEU A 115 26.28 -24.84 14.93
N ALA A 116 26.43 -25.14 13.65
CA ALA A 116 26.86 -24.20 12.61
C ALA A 116 26.37 -24.68 11.24
N ASP A 117 26.61 -23.89 10.20
CA ASP A 117 26.30 -24.27 8.82
C ASP A 117 26.97 -25.61 8.47
N ASN A 118 26.14 -26.60 8.10
CA ASN A 118 26.56 -27.98 7.79
C ASN A 118 27.18 -28.77 8.96
N VAL A 119 27.09 -28.29 10.20
CA VAL A 119 27.59 -28.98 11.40
C VAL A 119 26.44 -29.28 12.36
N TYR A 120 26.19 -30.57 12.57
CA TYR A 120 25.10 -31.07 13.41
C TYR A 120 25.61 -32.03 14.48
N ALA A 121 25.00 -31.98 15.65
CA ALA A 121 25.28 -32.90 16.76
C ALA A 121 24.00 -33.65 17.14
N LYS A 122 24.12 -34.95 17.42
CA LYS A 122 23.00 -35.74 17.96
C LYS A 122 22.73 -35.28 19.40
N ALA A 123 21.48 -34.96 19.69
CA ALA A 123 21.04 -34.49 21.00
C ALA A 123 19.76 -35.20 21.41
N ALA A 124 19.66 -35.51 22.71
CA ALA A 124 18.44 -35.95 23.35
C ALA A 124 17.88 -34.76 24.15
N VAL A 125 16.70 -34.28 23.79
CA VAL A 125 16.04 -33.16 24.46
C VAL A 125 15.05 -33.71 25.47
N ASP A 126 15.22 -33.29 26.72
CA ASP A 126 14.28 -33.57 27.80
C ASP A 126 13.05 -32.67 27.67
N CYS A 127 11.93 -33.25 27.26
CA CYS A 127 10.67 -32.54 27.06
C CYS A 127 9.95 -32.24 28.39
N SER A 128 10.37 -32.87 29.51
CA SER A 128 9.77 -32.63 30.84
C SER A 128 10.11 -31.26 31.42
N VAL A 129 11.13 -30.58 30.90
CA VAL A 129 11.50 -29.21 31.29
C VAL A 129 10.34 -28.24 31.10
N GLY A 130 9.50 -28.45 30.07
CA GLY A 130 8.26 -27.71 29.89
C GLY A 130 8.42 -26.25 29.45
N LYS A 131 9.60 -25.86 28.97
CA LYS A 131 9.93 -24.47 28.61
C LYS A 131 10.69 -24.36 27.30
N VAL A 132 10.48 -23.25 26.58
CA VAL A 132 11.20 -22.87 25.36
C VAL A 132 11.69 -21.43 25.45
N CYS A 133 12.78 -21.11 24.76
CA CYS A 133 13.28 -19.75 24.63
C CYS A 133 12.86 -19.16 23.27
N ILE A 134 12.19 -18.02 23.28
CA ILE A 134 11.72 -17.33 22.07
C ILE A 134 12.51 -16.02 21.90
N TRP A 135 13.00 -15.78 20.69
CA TRP A 135 13.66 -14.53 20.32
C TRP A 135 12.63 -13.46 19.94
N LEU A 136 12.52 -12.40 20.74
CA LEU A 136 11.54 -11.33 20.52
C LEU A 136 12.08 -10.21 19.62
N GLY A 137 13.38 -10.22 19.32
CA GLY A 137 14.07 -9.16 18.59
C GLY A 137 14.84 -8.22 19.51
N ALA A 138 15.49 -7.20 18.95
CA ALA A 138 16.29 -6.21 19.68
C ALA A 138 17.32 -6.81 20.65
N GLN A 139 17.93 -7.96 20.29
CA GLN A 139 18.88 -8.71 21.12
C GLN A 139 18.29 -9.31 22.41
N VAL A 140 16.96 -9.49 22.45
CA VAL A 140 16.24 -10.02 23.61
C VAL A 140 15.66 -11.41 23.30
N MET A 141 15.95 -12.36 24.20
CA MET A 141 15.38 -13.69 24.25
C MET A 141 14.70 -13.90 25.60
N VAL A 142 13.52 -14.51 25.61
CA VAL A 142 12.73 -14.76 26.83
C VAL A 142 12.34 -16.22 26.91
N GLU A 143 12.45 -16.79 28.12
CA GLU A 143 11.98 -18.14 28.44
C GLU A 143 10.46 -18.13 28.68
N TYR A 144 9.74 -19.03 28.03
CA TYR A 144 8.30 -19.24 28.17
C TYR A 144 8.00 -20.70 28.51
N PRO A 145 7.06 -20.96 29.43
CA PRO A 145 6.39 -22.26 29.52
C PRO A 145 5.76 -22.65 28.18
N TYR A 146 5.66 -23.95 27.90
CA TYR A 146 5.10 -24.42 26.63
C TYR A 146 3.71 -23.87 26.31
N GLU A 147 2.82 -23.82 27.31
CA GLU A 147 1.45 -23.32 27.12
C GLU A 147 1.45 -21.82 26.76
N ASP A 148 2.25 -21.00 27.46
CA ASP A 148 2.38 -19.56 27.17
C ASP A 148 3.03 -19.31 25.80
N ALA A 149 4.00 -20.15 25.43
CA ALA A 149 4.65 -20.10 24.12
C ALA A 149 3.68 -20.46 23.00
N GLN A 150 2.85 -21.49 23.19
CA GLN A 150 1.81 -21.88 22.25
C GLN A 150 0.80 -20.73 22.08
N ASP A 151 0.27 -20.18 23.17
CA ASP A 151 -0.67 -19.07 23.14
C ASP A 151 -0.09 -17.83 22.44
N LEU A 152 1.18 -17.51 22.70
CA LEU A 152 1.89 -16.39 22.07
C LEU A 152 2.02 -16.60 20.55
N LEU A 153 2.44 -17.79 20.13
CA LEU A 153 2.63 -18.10 18.71
C LEU A 153 1.30 -18.18 17.97
N GLU A 154 0.24 -18.73 18.58
CA GLU A 154 -1.12 -18.75 18.03
C GLU A 154 -1.67 -17.33 17.81
N LYS A 155 -1.54 -16.46 18.82
CA LYS A 155 -1.93 -15.04 18.71
C LYS A 155 -1.14 -14.31 17.63
N ASN A 156 0.16 -14.61 17.49
CA ASN A 156 1.01 -14.04 16.46
C ASN A 156 0.60 -14.49 15.06
N VAL A 157 0.30 -15.77 14.86
CA VAL A 157 -0.19 -16.31 13.59
C VAL A 157 -1.55 -15.69 13.24
N ALA A 158 -2.49 -15.64 14.18
CA ALA A 158 -3.80 -15.04 13.96
C ALA A 158 -3.68 -13.56 13.55
N SER A 159 -2.92 -12.78 14.32
CA SER A 159 -2.70 -11.35 14.05
C SER A 159 -1.99 -11.09 12.72
N ALA A 160 -1.01 -11.93 12.37
CA ALA A 160 -0.29 -11.83 11.10
C ALA A 160 -1.19 -12.19 9.91
N THR A 161 -2.05 -13.19 10.06
CA THR A 161 -3.02 -13.63 9.03
C THR A 161 -4.08 -12.58 8.79
N GLU A 162 -4.62 -11.98 9.86
CA GLU A 162 -5.58 -10.87 9.74
C GLU A 162 -4.95 -9.67 9.01
N LYS A 163 -3.72 -9.28 9.39
CA LYS A 163 -2.98 -8.20 8.71
C LYS A 163 -2.72 -8.51 7.24
N LEU A 164 -2.42 -9.76 6.90
CA LEU A 164 -2.25 -10.17 5.51
C LEU A 164 -3.55 -9.99 4.72
N GLY A 165 -4.69 -10.39 5.28
CA GLY A 165 -6.01 -10.18 4.66
C GLY A 165 -6.30 -8.71 4.40
N GLN A 166 -6.11 -7.85 5.40
CA GLN A 166 -6.28 -6.39 5.27
C GLN A 166 -5.37 -5.80 4.17
N ILE A 167 -4.12 -6.26 4.07
CA ILE A 167 -3.19 -5.82 3.02
C ILE A 167 -3.67 -6.25 1.64
N GLU A 168 -4.20 -7.46 1.50
CA GLU A 168 -4.72 -7.96 0.22
C GLU A 168 -5.97 -7.18 -0.24
N GLU A 169 -6.87 -6.83 0.69
CA GLU A 169 -8.00 -5.94 0.43
C GLU A 169 -7.55 -4.55 -0.02
N ASP A 170 -6.62 -3.92 0.71
CA ASP A 170 -6.07 -2.60 0.36
C ASP A 170 -5.37 -2.61 -1.00
N LEU A 171 -4.66 -3.69 -1.33
CA LEU A 171 -4.02 -3.86 -2.64
C LEU A 171 -5.05 -3.98 -3.77
N SER A 172 -6.18 -4.65 -3.52
CA SER A 172 -7.29 -4.69 -4.48
C SER A 172 -7.88 -3.30 -4.68
N PHE A 173 -8.16 -2.59 -3.59
CA PHE A 173 -8.68 -1.22 -3.64
C PHE A 173 -7.74 -0.27 -4.40
N LEU A 174 -6.44 -0.32 -4.11
CA LEU A 174 -5.43 0.49 -4.80
C LEU A 174 -5.36 0.20 -6.28
N ARG A 175 -5.50 -1.07 -6.70
CA ARG A 175 -5.55 -1.43 -8.11
C ARG A 175 -6.68 -0.68 -8.82
N ASP A 176 -7.87 -0.68 -8.24
CA ASP A 176 -9.03 0.00 -8.81
C ASP A 176 -8.83 1.53 -8.85
N GLN A 177 -8.23 2.11 -7.81
CA GLN A 177 -7.94 3.55 -7.79
C GLN A 177 -6.88 3.95 -8.82
N ILE A 178 -5.85 3.11 -9.02
CA ILE A 178 -4.82 3.29 -10.05
C ILE A 178 -5.47 3.28 -11.42
N ILE A 179 -6.27 2.26 -11.74
CA ILE A 179 -6.96 2.13 -13.03
C ILE A 179 -7.86 3.36 -13.28
N THR A 180 -8.66 3.75 -12.29
CA THR A 180 -9.55 4.92 -12.39
C THR A 180 -8.75 6.20 -12.67
N THR A 181 -7.63 6.39 -11.97
CA THR A 181 -6.76 7.55 -12.15
C THR A 181 -6.10 7.55 -13.55
N GLU A 182 -5.64 6.40 -14.04
CA GLU A 182 -5.06 6.26 -15.38
C GLU A 182 -6.08 6.60 -16.47
N VAL A 183 -7.30 6.07 -16.34
CA VAL A 183 -8.40 6.38 -17.27
C VAL A 183 -8.72 7.87 -17.26
N ASN A 184 -8.80 8.49 -16.08
CA ASN A 184 -9.04 9.93 -15.97
C ASN A 184 -7.94 10.75 -16.67
N ILE A 185 -6.67 10.42 -16.45
CA ILE A 185 -5.53 11.08 -17.11
C ILE A 185 -5.66 10.96 -18.63
N ALA A 186 -5.97 9.75 -19.14
CA ALA A 186 -6.14 9.52 -20.57
C ALA A 186 -7.34 10.30 -21.16
N ARG A 187 -8.48 10.34 -20.46
CA ARG A 187 -9.66 11.11 -20.89
C ARG A 187 -9.36 12.60 -20.98
N ILE A 188 -8.68 13.15 -19.99
CA ILE A 188 -8.30 14.56 -19.95
C ILE A 188 -7.30 14.90 -21.06
N PHE A 189 -6.31 14.03 -21.30
CA PHE A 189 -5.37 14.22 -22.39
C PHE A 189 -6.05 14.16 -23.76
N ASN A 190 -6.95 13.19 -23.97
CA ASN A 190 -7.73 13.08 -25.20
C ASN A 190 -8.64 14.30 -25.43
N HIS A 191 -9.23 14.83 -24.37
CA HIS A 191 -10.03 16.05 -24.42
C HIS A 191 -9.18 17.26 -24.83
N ASP A 192 -8.00 17.44 -24.24
CA ASP A 192 -7.09 18.53 -24.58
C ASP A 192 -6.64 18.46 -26.05
N VAL A 193 -6.29 17.27 -26.54
CA VAL A 193 -5.91 17.06 -27.94
C VAL A 193 -7.06 17.42 -28.89
N ARG A 194 -8.31 17.03 -28.56
CA ARG A 194 -9.50 17.38 -29.36
C ARG A 194 -9.72 18.88 -29.39
N ARG A 195 -9.69 19.54 -28.23
CA ARG A 195 -9.80 21.00 -28.11
C ARG A 195 -8.76 21.73 -28.96
N ARG A 196 -7.47 21.36 -28.86
CA ARG A 196 -6.38 21.98 -29.64
C ARG A 196 -6.51 21.77 -31.15
N ARG A 197 -7.10 20.64 -31.60
CA ARG A 197 -7.37 20.41 -33.02
C ARG A 197 -8.50 21.31 -33.51
N GLN A 198 -9.59 21.37 -32.74
CA GLN A 198 -10.73 22.20 -33.07
C GLN A 198 -10.36 23.69 -33.12
N GLU A 199 -9.58 24.19 -32.15
CA GLU A 199 -9.07 25.56 -32.16
C GLU A 199 -8.18 25.87 -33.38
N LYS A 200 -7.48 24.88 -33.93
CA LYS A 200 -6.68 25.06 -35.15
C LYS A 200 -7.56 25.08 -36.39
N ASP A 201 -8.54 24.19 -36.46
CA ASP A 201 -9.49 24.12 -37.57
C ASP A 201 -10.34 25.39 -37.63
N ASP A 202 -10.82 25.88 -36.49
CA ASP A 202 -11.59 27.13 -36.38
C ASP A 202 -10.76 28.36 -36.83
N LYS A 203 -9.47 28.39 -36.48
CA LYS A 203 -8.56 29.45 -36.95
C LYS A 203 -8.36 29.41 -38.46
N LEU A 204 -8.21 28.22 -39.04
CA LEU A 204 -8.08 28.05 -40.49
C LEU A 204 -9.35 28.49 -41.22
N VAL A 205 -10.53 28.16 -40.69
CA VAL A 205 -11.82 28.61 -41.25
C VAL A 205 -11.93 30.14 -41.18
N ALA A 206 -11.61 30.74 -40.05
CA ALA A 206 -11.65 32.20 -39.90
C ALA A 206 -10.67 32.93 -40.84
N GLU A 207 -9.47 32.37 -41.08
CA GLU A 207 -8.51 32.91 -42.04
C GLU A 207 -8.98 32.78 -43.51
N LEU A 208 -9.77 31.76 -43.82
CA LEU A 208 -10.35 31.56 -45.15
C LEU A 208 -11.57 32.48 -45.39
N GLU A 209 -12.40 32.72 -44.38
CA GLU A 209 -13.54 33.65 -44.46
C GLU A 209 -13.11 35.13 -44.49
N ALA A 210 -11.92 35.45 -43.97
CA ALA A 210 -11.35 36.79 -43.99
C ALA A 210 -10.65 37.16 -45.31
N LYS A 211 -10.54 36.22 -46.27
CA LYS A 211 -9.93 36.41 -47.61
C LYS A 211 -10.99 36.50 -48.70
#